data_AF-A0A847V1Q4-F1
#
_entry.id   AF-A0A847V1Q4-F1
#
_cell.length_a   1.000
_cell.length_b   1.000
_cell.length_c   1.000
_cell.angle_alpha   90.00
_cell.angle_beta   90.00
_cell.angle_gamma   90.00
#
_symmetry.space_group_name_H-M   'P 1'
#
loop_
_entity.id
_entity.type
_entity.pdbx_description
1 polymer ?
#
loop_
_entity_poly.entity_id
_entity_poly.type
_entity_poly.pdbx_seq_one_letter_code
_entity_poly.pdbx_strand_id
1 'polypeptide(L)'
;MTTIRDPVHGYVRLDDLAVDLVDTQEMQRLRWIKQLGLAHLVYPGANHTRFEHSLGSYHLAGLLARQLELEEADGLEIRAAALLHDVGHGPFSHVTERVLSTYLREEHEDVGDRLRKGELGEALRDHGLEPHRIQRLIRGETPLGQLVSGEVDVDRMDYLTRDAHYTGVAYGVIDYQRLMETMAMRDGHLVIEEGGIHAAESLLVSRLLMYPTVYFHHASRIAQKMLDGGVRVMVEEGADPREIRGMDDPQLMAAMTSAGGYPGEIIGRIRSRRLFKRAVYVGRDRLESPEKMGKEGRIAEEIAELAGVDPLYVLVDNPGLPRIAEGNVPIVGEDGETRPLRGVSPLVTIMESAHLAAWRLGVYTIKEYRDRVRKAAVSLLKVGRNPVQHTFEDL
;
A
#
# COMPACT_ATOMS: atom_id res chain seq x y z
N MET A 1 -0.23 1.39 -32.30
CA MET A 1 -1.16 0.95 -31.24
C MET A 1 -0.80 -0.44 -30.76
N THR A 2 -0.11 -0.50 -29.62
CA THR A 2 0.30 -1.76 -28.97
C THR A 2 -0.83 -2.23 -28.03
N THR A 3 -1.09 -3.53 -27.95
CA THR A 3 -2.12 -4.10 -27.06
C THR A 3 -1.51 -5.15 -26.16
N ILE A 4 -1.77 -5.04 -24.85
CA ILE A 4 -1.31 -5.97 -23.81
C ILE A 4 -2.51 -6.71 -23.23
N ARG A 5 -2.40 -8.02 -23.07
CA ARG A 5 -3.39 -8.84 -22.37
C ARG A 5 -3.20 -8.65 -20.87
N ASP A 6 -4.26 -8.28 -20.18
CA ASP A 6 -4.31 -8.15 -18.72
C ASP A 6 -5.39 -9.10 -18.16
N PRO A 7 -5.10 -9.89 -17.11
CA PRO A 7 -6.05 -10.87 -16.58
C PRO A 7 -7.23 -10.24 -15.80
N VAL A 8 -7.09 -8.99 -15.35
CA VAL A 8 -8.09 -8.25 -14.58
C VAL A 8 -9.00 -7.44 -15.52
N HIS A 9 -8.39 -6.68 -16.43
CA HIS A 9 -9.09 -5.72 -17.31
C HIS A 9 -9.22 -6.20 -18.76
N GLY A 10 -8.76 -7.40 -19.09
CA GLY A 10 -8.86 -7.97 -20.41
C GLY A 10 -7.77 -7.49 -21.38
N TYR A 11 -7.99 -6.37 -22.07
CA TYR A 11 -7.00 -5.85 -23.04
C TYR A 11 -6.73 -4.37 -22.78
N VAL A 12 -5.48 -4.07 -22.45
CA VAL A 12 -4.98 -2.70 -22.28
C VAL A 12 -4.39 -2.25 -23.60
N ARG A 13 -4.97 -1.19 -24.19
CA ARG A 13 -4.49 -0.59 -25.45
C ARG A 13 -3.65 0.63 -25.15
N LEU A 14 -2.42 0.64 -25.63
CA LEU A 14 -1.47 1.72 -25.43
C LEU A 14 -1.45 2.63 -26.66
N ASP A 15 -1.57 3.93 -26.42
CA ASP A 15 -1.21 4.98 -27.37
C ASP A 15 0.31 5.16 -27.45
N ASP A 16 0.76 6.01 -28.36
CA ASP A 16 2.19 6.13 -28.68
C ASP A 16 2.98 6.67 -27.47
N LEU A 17 2.44 7.66 -26.74
CA LEU A 17 3.01 8.11 -25.46
C LEU A 17 3.18 6.96 -24.47
N ALA A 18 2.13 6.16 -24.25
CA ALA A 18 2.19 5.08 -23.28
C ALA A 18 3.20 4.00 -23.68
N VAL A 19 3.38 3.73 -24.98
CA VAL A 19 4.43 2.83 -25.47
C VAL A 19 5.80 3.38 -25.10
N ASP A 20 6.08 4.65 -25.44
CA ASP A 20 7.37 5.28 -25.17
C ASP A 20 7.69 5.31 -23.67
N LEU A 21 6.69 5.59 -22.82
CA LEU A 21 6.84 5.56 -21.36
C LEU A 21 7.06 4.14 -20.82
N VAL A 22 6.29 3.16 -21.28
CA VAL A 22 6.38 1.76 -20.81
C VAL A 22 7.73 1.14 -21.13
N ASP A 23 8.33 1.51 -22.26
CA ASP A 23 9.62 0.95 -22.71
C ASP A 23 10.83 1.54 -21.98
N THR A 24 10.66 2.61 -21.20
CA THR A 24 11.73 3.19 -20.37
C THR A 24 12.27 2.21 -19.33
N GLN A 25 13.56 2.36 -18.99
CA GLN A 25 14.19 1.55 -17.95
C GLN A 25 13.45 1.65 -16.60
N GLU A 26 12.98 2.85 -16.23
CA GLU A 26 12.29 3.10 -14.98
C GLU A 26 10.99 2.31 -14.87
N MET A 27 10.20 2.24 -15.95
CA MET A 27 8.97 1.46 -16.01
C MET A 27 9.26 -0.04 -16.07
N GLN A 28 10.20 -0.48 -16.90
CA GLN A 28 10.55 -1.90 -17.01
C GLN A 28 11.08 -2.48 -15.69
N ARG A 29 11.74 -1.67 -14.85
CA ARG A 29 12.14 -2.05 -13.49
C ARG A 29 10.95 -2.54 -12.64
N LEU A 30 9.76 -1.94 -12.81
CA LEU A 30 8.57 -2.31 -12.04
C LEU A 30 8.13 -3.76 -12.26
N ARG A 31 8.56 -4.43 -13.33
CA ARG A 31 8.33 -5.88 -13.56
C ARG A 31 9.00 -6.76 -12.52
N TRP A 32 9.97 -6.22 -11.80
CA TRP A 32 10.78 -6.94 -10.83
C TRP A 32 10.45 -6.53 -9.39
N ILE A 33 9.39 -5.74 -9.20
CA ILE A 33 8.89 -5.27 -7.91
C ILE A 33 7.48 -5.78 -7.73
N LYS A 34 7.28 -6.68 -6.77
CA LYS A 34 5.94 -7.24 -6.48
C LYS A 34 5.03 -6.19 -5.85
N GLN A 35 3.79 -6.10 -6.31
CA GLN A 35 2.78 -5.18 -5.78
C GLN A 35 2.66 -5.33 -4.25
N LEU A 36 2.40 -6.56 -3.79
CA LEU A 36 2.16 -6.88 -2.38
C LEU A 36 3.42 -7.33 -1.61
N GLY A 37 4.61 -7.04 -2.15
CA GLY A 37 5.90 -7.39 -1.54
C GLY A 37 5.98 -8.86 -1.09
N LEU A 38 5.98 -9.08 0.23
CA LEU A 38 6.12 -10.40 0.84
C LEU A 38 4.79 -11.15 1.07
N ALA A 39 3.66 -10.65 0.58
CA ALA A 39 2.36 -11.32 0.72
C ALA A 39 2.31 -12.69 0.03
N HIS A 40 3.12 -12.91 -1.01
CA HIS A 40 3.25 -14.20 -1.70
C HIS A 40 3.63 -15.36 -0.77
N LEU A 41 4.25 -15.05 0.38
CA LEU A 41 4.55 -16.02 1.42
C LEU A 41 3.28 -16.59 2.09
N VAL A 42 2.16 -15.86 2.06
CA VAL A 42 0.86 -16.27 2.59
C VAL A 42 -0.08 -16.68 1.47
N TYR A 43 -0.06 -15.92 0.36
CA TYR A 43 -0.90 -16.09 -0.81
C TYR A 43 -0.02 -16.45 -2.01
N PRO A 44 0.26 -17.73 -2.29
CA PRO A 44 1.22 -18.13 -3.32
C PRO A 44 0.92 -17.58 -4.73
N GLY A 45 -0.32 -17.17 -5.01
CA GLY A 45 -0.73 -16.54 -6.27
C GLY A 45 -0.39 -15.05 -6.39
N ALA A 46 -0.10 -14.35 -5.28
CA ALA A 46 0.18 -12.91 -5.23
C ALA A 46 1.59 -12.56 -5.76
N ASN A 47 1.86 -12.90 -7.02
CA ASN A 47 3.14 -12.67 -7.71
C ASN A 47 3.09 -11.48 -8.66
N HIS A 48 1.93 -10.82 -8.77
CA HIS A 48 1.77 -9.68 -9.65
C HIS A 48 2.67 -8.52 -9.23
N THR A 49 3.01 -7.71 -10.23
CA THR A 49 4.04 -6.68 -10.13
C THR A 49 3.44 -5.29 -10.21
N ARG A 50 4.22 -4.27 -9.82
CA ARG A 50 3.81 -2.87 -9.97
C ARG A 50 3.61 -2.50 -11.44
N PHE A 51 4.32 -3.15 -12.36
CA PHE A 51 4.18 -2.90 -13.79
C PHE A 51 2.77 -3.18 -14.32
N GLU A 52 2.18 -4.32 -13.97
CA GLU A 52 0.82 -4.67 -14.41
C GLU A 52 -0.23 -3.80 -13.71
N HIS A 53 0.00 -3.42 -12.45
CA HIS A 53 -0.81 -2.44 -11.75
C HIS A 53 -0.80 -1.07 -12.46
N SER A 54 0.38 -0.53 -12.80
CA SER A 54 0.53 0.71 -13.57
C SER A 54 -0.22 0.67 -14.92
N LEU A 55 -0.17 -0.46 -15.64
CA LEU A 55 -0.93 -0.63 -16.89
C LEU A 55 -2.45 -0.66 -16.66
N GLY A 56 -2.89 -1.27 -15.55
CA GLY A 56 -4.29 -1.29 -15.17
C GLY A 56 -4.81 0.09 -14.75
N SER A 57 -4.05 0.82 -13.93
CA SER A 57 -4.35 2.21 -13.55
C SER A 57 -4.39 3.13 -14.78
N TYR A 58 -3.45 2.99 -15.73
CA TYR A 58 -3.50 3.67 -17.03
C TYR A 58 -4.79 3.35 -17.81
N HIS A 59 -5.20 2.08 -17.84
CA HIS A 59 -6.41 1.66 -18.55
C HIS A 59 -7.67 2.30 -17.96
N LEU A 60 -7.81 2.23 -16.63
CA LEU A 60 -8.92 2.81 -15.90
C LEU A 60 -8.94 4.34 -16.01
N ALA A 61 -7.77 5.00 -15.95
CA ALA A 61 -7.63 6.43 -16.19
C ALA A 61 -8.16 6.82 -17.58
N GLY A 62 -7.87 6.04 -18.61
CA GLY A 62 -8.40 6.28 -19.95
C GLY A 62 -9.91 6.06 -20.08
N LEU A 63 -10.49 5.13 -19.32
CA LEU A 63 -11.93 4.93 -19.26
C LEU A 63 -12.61 6.11 -18.56
N LEU A 64 -12.09 6.50 -17.39
CA LEU A 64 -12.62 7.59 -16.60
C LEU A 64 -12.50 8.94 -17.33
N ALA A 65 -11.38 9.22 -17.98
CA ALA A 65 -11.21 10.43 -18.78
C ALA A 65 -12.24 10.54 -19.91
N ARG A 66 -12.61 9.43 -20.55
CA ARG A 66 -13.69 9.40 -21.56
C ARG A 66 -15.06 9.60 -20.95
N GLN A 67 -15.33 9.00 -19.79
CA GLN A 67 -16.62 9.14 -19.11
C GLN A 67 -16.83 10.59 -18.64
N LEU A 68 -15.79 11.23 -18.12
CA LEU A 68 -15.82 12.63 -17.69
C LEU A 68 -15.74 13.62 -18.86
N GLU A 69 -15.71 13.14 -20.10
CA GLU A 69 -15.57 13.94 -21.32
C GLU A 69 -14.40 14.94 -21.25
N LEU A 70 -13.28 14.51 -20.68
CA LEU A 70 -12.09 15.37 -20.57
C LEU A 70 -11.53 15.72 -21.95
N GLU A 71 -11.02 16.94 -22.07
CA GLU A 71 -10.25 17.38 -23.23
C GLU A 71 -9.08 16.42 -23.50
N GLU A 72 -8.73 16.22 -24.77
CA GLU A 72 -7.73 15.22 -25.18
C GLU A 72 -6.38 15.42 -24.47
N ALA A 73 -5.97 16.68 -24.28
CA ALA A 73 -4.74 17.03 -23.57
C ALA A 73 -4.77 16.62 -22.09
N ASP A 74 -5.88 16.88 -21.40
CA ASP A 74 -6.04 16.52 -19.99
C ASP A 74 -6.17 14.98 -19.82
N GLY A 75 -6.86 14.32 -20.75
CA GLY A 75 -6.94 12.86 -20.80
C GLY A 75 -5.59 12.18 -21.07
N LEU A 76 -4.70 12.81 -21.85
CA LEU A 76 -3.33 12.34 -22.06
C LEU A 76 -2.49 12.46 -20.77
N GLU A 77 -2.56 13.61 -20.10
CA GLU A 77 -1.85 13.86 -18.85
C GLU A 77 -2.29 12.93 -17.71
N ILE A 78 -3.59 12.68 -17.57
CA ILE A 78 -4.12 11.80 -16.52
C ILE A 78 -3.71 10.35 -16.75
N ARG A 79 -3.73 9.90 -18.00
CA ARG A 79 -3.21 8.56 -18.34
C ARG A 79 -1.72 8.45 -18.06
N ALA A 80 -0.92 9.47 -18.40
CA ALA A 80 0.51 9.49 -18.09
C ALA A 80 0.75 9.48 -16.56
N ALA A 81 0.03 10.29 -15.80
CA ALA A 81 0.12 10.32 -14.35
C ALA A 81 -0.25 8.95 -13.73
N ALA A 82 -1.36 8.34 -14.16
CA ALA A 82 -1.79 7.03 -13.68
C ALA A 82 -0.81 5.90 -14.05
N LEU A 83 -0.17 5.97 -15.23
CA LEU A 83 0.87 5.00 -15.61
C LEU A 83 2.12 5.15 -14.73
N LEU A 84 2.47 6.37 -14.36
CA LEU A 84 3.75 6.70 -13.72
C LEU A 84 3.67 6.83 -12.19
N HIS A 85 2.49 6.83 -11.58
CA HIS A 85 2.31 7.11 -10.14
C HIS A 85 3.17 6.21 -9.24
N ASP A 86 3.42 4.98 -9.70
CA ASP A 86 4.11 3.93 -8.97
C ASP A 86 5.63 3.84 -9.28
N VAL A 87 6.14 4.65 -10.20
CA VAL A 87 7.53 4.54 -10.72
C VAL A 87 8.60 4.82 -9.66
N GLY A 88 8.23 5.51 -8.58
CA GLY A 88 9.08 5.82 -7.44
C GLY A 88 9.30 4.67 -6.46
N HIS A 89 8.49 3.61 -6.53
CA HIS A 89 8.59 2.53 -5.55
C HIS A 89 9.92 1.79 -5.59
N GLY A 90 10.44 1.54 -4.38
CA GLY A 90 11.59 0.68 -4.16
C GLY A 90 11.23 -0.81 -4.12
N PRO A 91 12.23 -1.67 -3.88
CA PRO A 91 12.04 -3.12 -3.77
C PRO A 91 11.12 -3.47 -2.60
N PHE A 92 10.26 -4.48 -2.77
CA PHE A 92 9.23 -4.86 -1.80
C PHE A 92 8.27 -3.72 -1.41
N SER A 93 8.03 -2.78 -2.31
CA SER A 93 6.93 -1.80 -2.20
C SER A 93 7.06 -0.92 -0.94
N HIS A 94 5.96 -0.70 -0.22
CA HIS A 94 5.92 0.13 0.99
C HIS A 94 6.80 -0.40 2.15
N VAL A 95 7.31 -1.63 2.08
CA VAL A 95 8.11 -2.21 3.16
C VAL A 95 9.42 -1.46 3.32
N THR A 96 10.18 -1.28 2.24
CA THR A 96 11.45 -0.55 2.31
C THR A 96 11.22 0.94 2.42
N GLU A 97 10.14 1.45 1.81
CA GLU A 97 9.78 2.86 1.90
C GLU A 97 9.69 3.35 3.34
N ARG A 98 9.06 2.58 4.24
CA ARG A 98 8.96 2.92 5.66
C ARG A 98 10.33 3.11 6.34
N VAL A 99 11.32 2.31 5.96
CA VAL A 99 12.69 2.44 6.48
C VAL A 99 13.38 3.63 5.83
N LEU A 100 13.37 3.68 4.50
CA LEU A 100 14.14 4.63 3.71
C LEU A 100 13.66 6.07 3.91
N SER A 101 12.37 6.30 4.11
CA SER A 101 11.81 7.64 4.38
C SER A 101 12.37 8.27 5.66
N THR A 102 12.79 7.45 6.63
CA THR A 102 13.46 7.94 7.85
C THR A 102 14.82 8.58 7.55
N TYR A 103 15.47 8.19 6.45
CA TYR A 103 16.78 8.67 6.02
C TYR A 103 16.68 9.69 4.88
N LEU A 104 15.77 9.49 3.93
CA LEU A 104 15.64 10.30 2.72
C LEU A 104 14.69 11.49 2.86
N ARG A 105 13.72 11.44 3.80
CA ARG A 105 12.62 12.42 3.90
C ARG A 105 11.84 12.62 2.59
N GLU A 106 11.77 11.57 1.78
CA GLU A 106 11.05 11.50 0.51
C GLU A 106 10.09 10.30 0.57
N GLU A 107 8.92 10.45 -0.05
CA GLU A 107 7.91 9.41 -0.23
C GLU A 107 8.01 8.81 -1.64
N HIS A 108 7.35 7.67 -1.89
CA HIS A 108 7.37 7.04 -3.22
C HIS A 108 6.73 7.92 -4.31
N GLU A 109 5.79 8.78 -3.94
CA GLU A 109 5.16 9.75 -4.85
C GLU A 109 6.12 10.88 -5.27
N ASP A 110 7.27 11.05 -4.60
CA ASP A 110 8.28 12.07 -4.91
C ASP A 110 9.17 11.66 -6.09
N VAL A 111 8.56 11.51 -7.27
CA VAL A 111 9.23 11.01 -8.48
C VAL A 111 9.86 12.11 -9.34
N GLY A 112 9.82 13.38 -8.90
CA GLY A 112 10.18 14.53 -9.72
C GLY A 112 11.61 14.49 -10.30
N ASP A 113 12.55 13.82 -9.63
CA ASP A 113 13.89 13.62 -10.16
C ASP A 113 13.93 12.58 -11.30
N ARG A 114 13.11 11.53 -11.21
CA ARG A 114 12.93 10.52 -12.27
C ARG A 114 12.17 11.11 -13.45
N LEU A 115 11.15 11.94 -13.19
CA LEU A 115 10.36 12.59 -14.25
C LEU A 115 11.15 13.65 -15.04
N ARG A 116 12.17 14.27 -14.42
CA ARG A 116 12.94 15.35 -15.08
C ARG A 116 14.11 14.85 -15.92
N LYS A 117 14.65 13.68 -15.61
CA LYS A 117 15.90 13.14 -16.19
C LYS A 117 15.65 11.82 -16.91
N GLY A 118 16.63 11.39 -17.70
CA GLY A 118 16.61 10.07 -18.34
C GLY A 118 15.53 9.92 -19.42
N GLU A 119 15.35 8.67 -19.85
CA GLU A 119 14.43 8.26 -20.93
C GLU A 119 12.99 8.69 -20.65
N LEU A 120 12.57 8.60 -19.39
CA LEU A 120 11.21 8.95 -18.98
C LEU A 120 10.92 10.44 -19.12
N GLY A 121 11.85 11.31 -18.69
CA GLY A 121 11.68 12.75 -18.87
C GLY A 121 11.75 13.18 -20.33
N GLU A 122 12.56 12.50 -21.15
CA GLU A 122 12.62 12.72 -22.60
C GLU A 122 11.30 12.33 -23.27
N ALA A 123 10.79 11.13 -23.00
CA ALA A 123 9.51 10.66 -23.52
C ALA A 123 8.34 11.60 -23.16
N LEU A 124 8.27 12.11 -21.92
CA LEU A 124 7.25 13.10 -21.57
C LEU A 124 7.33 14.37 -22.43
N ARG A 125 8.54 14.92 -22.59
CA ARG A 125 8.74 16.18 -23.33
C ARG A 125 8.50 16.03 -24.83
N ASP A 126 8.86 14.88 -25.40
CA ASP A 126 8.65 14.59 -26.83
C ASP A 126 7.16 14.56 -27.20
N HIS A 127 6.30 14.25 -26.23
CA HIS A 127 4.83 14.30 -26.37
C HIS A 127 4.21 15.60 -25.81
N GLY A 128 5.03 16.63 -25.54
CA GLY A 128 4.56 17.94 -25.10
C GLY A 128 4.04 17.99 -23.66
N LEU A 129 4.38 16.99 -22.83
CA LEU A 129 3.99 16.95 -21.41
C LEU A 129 5.07 17.55 -20.51
N GLU A 130 4.63 18.37 -19.56
CA GLU A 130 5.52 19.01 -18.58
C GLU A 130 5.72 18.11 -17.35
N PRO A 131 6.95 17.63 -17.06
CA PRO A 131 7.20 16.72 -15.93
C PRO A 131 6.72 17.23 -14.57
N HIS A 132 6.80 18.55 -14.34
CA HIS A 132 6.31 19.17 -13.11
C HIS A 132 4.78 19.08 -12.99
N ARG A 133 4.04 19.20 -14.11
CA ARG A 133 2.58 19.05 -14.11
C ARG A 133 2.20 17.60 -13.82
N ILE A 134 2.89 16.64 -14.42
CA ILE A 134 2.69 15.20 -14.16
C ILE A 134 2.97 14.85 -12.69
N GLN A 135 4.05 15.38 -12.10
CA GLN A 135 4.33 15.21 -10.66
C GLN A 135 3.17 15.67 -9.77
N ARG A 136 2.58 16.83 -10.08
CA ARG A 136 1.46 17.38 -9.32
C ARG A 136 0.18 16.55 -9.49
N LEU A 137 -0.04 15.98 -10.67
CA LEU A 137 -1.16 15.06 -10.92
C LEU A 137 -0.99 13.77 -10.11
N ILE A 138 0.20 13.17 -10.11
CA ILE A 138 0.52 11.97 -9.33
C ILE A 138 0.22 12.17 -7.84
N ARG A 139 0.58 13.33 -7.28
CA ARG A 139 0.35 13.66 -5.86
C ARG A 139 -1.08 14.12 -5.53
N GLY A 140 -1.99 14.15 -6.49
CA GLY A 140 -3.34 14.69 -6.26
C GLY A 140 -3.38 16.21 -6.00
N GLU A 141 -2.32 16.96 -6.29
CA GLU A 141 -2.20 18.40 -6.00
C GLU A 141 -2.91 19.29 -7.04
N THR A 142 -3.72 18.70 -7.91
CA THR A 142 -4.50 19.39 -8.96
C THR A 142 -5.95 18.88 -8.96
N PRO A 143 -6.91 19.64 -9.51
CA PRO A 143 -8.30 19.19 -9.65
C PRO A 143 -8.45 17.79 -10.25
N LEU A 144 -7.73 17.51 -11.34
CA LEU A 144 -7.77 16.21 -12.01
C LEU A 144 -6.86 15.17 -11.34
N GLY A 145 -5.89 15.59 -10.52
CA GLY A 145 -5.01 14.68 -9.79
C GLY A 145 -5.77 13.75 -8.84
N GLN A 146 -6.94 14.18 -8.36
CA GLN A 146 -7.86 13.38 -7.54
C GLN A 146 -8.32 12.08 -8.23
N LEU A 147 -8.27 12.04 -9.57
CA LEU A 147 -8.59 10.83 -10.35
C LEU A 147 -7.52 9.75 -10.21
N VAL A 148 -6.28 10.13 -9.87
CA VAL A 148 -5.12 9.26 -9.71
C VAL A 148 -4.78 9.02 -8.24
N SER A 149 -4.77 10.10 -7.45
CA SER A 149 -4.52 10.09 -6.01
C SER A 149 -5.56 10.95 -5.30
N GLY A 150 -6.58 10.29 -4.78
CA GLY A 150 -7.74 10.87 -4.10
C GLY A 150 -8.34 9.87 -3.11
N GLU A 151 -9.56 10.12 -2.65
CA GLU A 151 -10.29 9.20 -1.81
C GLU A 151 -10.84 8.00 -2.61
N VAL A 152 -11.29 8.25 -3.84
CA VAL A 152 -11.75 7.23 -4.77
C VAL A 152 -11.11 7.53 -6.12
N ASP A 153 -10.10 6.74 -6.46
CA ASP A 153 -9.24 6.94 -7.62
C ASP A 153 -9.00 5.64 -8.39
N VAL A 154 -8.40 5.77 -9.58
CA VAL A 154 -8.12 4.62 -10.46
C VAL A 154 -7.06 3.69 -9.88
N ASP A 155 -6.17 4.19 -9.03
CA ASP A 155 -5.20 3.39 -8.27
C ASP A 155 -5.94 2.37 -7.38
N ARG A 156 -6.82 2.84 -6.50
CA ARG A 156 -7.65 1.97 -5.63
C ARG A 156 -8.51 1.02 -6.43
N MET A 157 -9.09 1.48 -7.53
CA MET A 157 -9.92 0.62 -8.38
C MET A 157 -9.10 -0.54 -8.98
N ASP A 158 -7.88 -0.28 -9.46
CA ASP A 158 -7.02 -1.34 -9.97
C ASP A 158 -6.56 -2.27 -8.84
N TYR A 159 -5.87 -1.74 -7.81
CA TYR A 159 -5.20 -2.63 -6.86
C TYR A 159 -6.20 -3.47 -6.06
N LEU A 160 -7.37 -2.95 -5.67
CA LEU A 160 -8.34 -3.76 -4.92
C LEU A 160 -8.82 -4.95 -5.75
N THR A 161 -9.12 -4.71 -7.02
CA THR A 161 -9.57 -5.76 -7.95
C THR A 161 -8.45 -6.74 -8.27
N ARG A 162 -7.26 -6.23 -8.58
CA ARG A 162 -6.07 -7.01 -8.95
C ARG A 162 -5.55 -7.84 -7.78
N ASP A 163 -5.45 -7.25 -6.60
CA ASP A 163 -5.00 -7.94 -5.39
C ASP A 163 -5.96 -9.06 -5.03
N ALA A 164 -7.28 -8.83 -5.12
CA ALA A 164 -8.28 -9.88 -4.91
C ALA A 164 -8.15 -11.02 -5.94
N HIS A 165 -7.97 -10.69 -7.22
CA HIS A 165 -7.76 -11.65 -8.29
C HIS A 165 -6.54 -12.56 -8.02
N TYR A 166 -5.38 -11.97 -7.74
CA TYR A 166 -4.13 -12.72 -7.58
C TYR A 166 -3.99 -13.40 -6.22
N THR A 167 -4.61 -12.87 -5.17
CA THR A 167 -4.64 -13.54 -3.84
C THR A 167 -5.68 -14.65 -3.77
N GLY A 168 -6.68 -14.64 -4.66
CA GLY A 168 -7.84 -15.53 -4.61
C GLY A 168 -8.83 -15.19 -3.50
N VAL A 169 -8.68 -14.02 -2.86
CA VAL A 169 -9.59 -13.55 -1.82
C VAL A 169 -10.80 -12.89 -2.49
N ALA A 170 -11.94 -13.57 -2.45
CA ALA A 170 -13.18 -13.15 -3.11
C ALA A 170 -13.87 -11.91 -2.47
N TYR A 171 -13.17 -11.18 -1.61
CA TYR A 171 -13.72 -10.01 -0.92
C TYR A 171 -13.52 -8.69 -1.68
N GLY A 172 -12.66 -8.66 -2.70
CA GLY A 172 -12.32 -7.43 -3.43
C GLY A 172 -13.09 -7.19 -4.73
N VAL A 173 -14.32 -7.70 -4.85
CA VAL A 173 -15.18 -7.42 -6.01
C VAL A 173 -15.75 -6.02 -5.87
N ILE A 174 -15.25 -5.08 -6.66
CA ILE A 174 -15.77 -3.72 -6.75
C ILE A 174 -16.49 -3.53 -8.09
N ASP A 175 -17.62 -2.84 -8.08
CA ASP A 175 -18.29 -2.41 -9.31
C ASP A 175 -17.70 -1.06 -9.76
N TYR A 176 -16.44 -1.09 -10.20
CA TYR A 176 -15.74 0.12 -10.63
C TYR A 176 -16.39 0.74 -11.88
N GLN A 177 -17.07 -0.06 -12.71
CA GLN A 177 -17.78 0.44 -13.89
C GLN A 177 -18.94 1.34 -13.48
N ARG A 178 -19.81 0.85 -12.59
CA ARG A 178 -20.90 1.65 -12.04
C ARG A 178 -20.40 2.88 -11.30
N LEU A 179 -19.30 2.73 -10.55
CA LEU A 179 -18.68 3.84 -9.84
C LEU A 179 -18.26 4.96 -10.80
N MET A 180 -17.48 4.63 -11.85
CA MET A 180 -17.05 5.59 -12.86
C MET A 180 -18.23 6.23 -13.60
N GLU A 181 -19.28 5.48 -13.95
CA GLU A 181 -20.48 6.05 -14.62
C GLU A 181 -21.16 7.17 -13.82
N THR A 182 -21.03 7.13 -12.49
CA THR A 182 -21.64 8.08 -11.56
C THR A 182 -20.68 9.13 -11.03
N MET A 183 -19.44 9.17 -11.55
CA MET A 183 -18.46 10.19 -11.21
C MET A 183 -18.65 11.44 -12.08
N ALA A 184 -18.42 12.60 -11.50
CA ALA A 184 -18.43 13.88 -12.20
C ALA A 184 -17.40 14.85 -11.62
N MET A 185 -16.99 15.84 -12.42
CA MET A 185 -16.21 16.97 -11.93
C MET A 185 -17.13 18.17 -11.69
N ARG A 186 -17.15 18.71 -10.46
CA ARG A 186 -17.90 19.93 -10.12
C ARG A 186 -17.00 20.90 -9.36
N ASP A 187 -16.91 22.14 -9.83
CA ASP A 187 -16.05 23.19 -9.25
C ASP A 187 -14.59 22.75 -9.00
N GLY A 188 -14.07 21.88 -9.88
CA GLY A 188 -12.71 21.33 -9.78
C GLY A 188 -12.54 20.22 -8.74
N HIS A 189 -13.62 19.59 -8.29
CA HIS A 189 -13.61 18.46 -7.36
C HIS A 189 -14.31 17.25 -7.97
N LEU A 190 -13.74 16.07 -7.71
CA LEU A 190 -14.39 14.81 -8.02
C LEU A 190 -15.56 14.61 -7.06
N VAL A 191 -16.73 14.35 -7.63
CA VAL A 191 -17.96 14.04 -6.89
C VAL A 191 -18.56 12.76 -7.42
N ILE A 192 -19.36 12.09 -6.59
CA ILE A 192 -20.17 10.94 -6.98
C ILE A 192 -21.64 11.33 -6.89
N GLU A 193 -22.41 11.06 -7.94
CA GLU A 193 -23.86 11.28 -7.94
C GLU A 193 -24.56 10.23 -7.07
N GLU A 194 -25.74 10.55 -6.53
CA GLU A 194 -26.48 9.69 -5.60
C GLU A 194 -26.67 8.24 -6.09
N GLY A 195 -26.84 8.04 -7.40
CA GLY A 195 -26.93 6.72 -8.03
C GLY A 195 -25.66 5.85 -7.94
N GLY A 196 -24.55 6.41 -7.44
CA GLY A 196 -23.25 5.78 -7.24
C GLY A 196 -22.92 5.40 -5.80
N ILE A 197 -23.78 5.75 -4.82
CA ILE A 197 -23.51 5.52 -3.39
C ILE A 197 -23.17 4.05 -3.11
N HIS A 198 -23.96 3.09 -3.62
CA HIS A 198 -23.72 1.67 -3.40
C HIS A 198 -22.43 1.15 -4.05
N ALA A 199 -22.03 1.73 -5.18
CA ALA A 199 -20.75 1.38 -5.80
C ALA A 199 -19.58 1.88 -4.94
N ALA A 200 -19.68 3.10 -4.39
CA ALA A 200 -18.70 3.63 -3.44
C ALA A 200 -18.67 2.82 -2.13
N GLU A 201 -19.82 2.41 -1.59
CA GLU A 201 -19.92 1.51 -0.44
C GLU A 201 -19.25 0.15 -0.72
N SER A 202 -19.43 -0.41 -1.91
CA SER A 202 -18.80 -1.69 -2.29
C SER A 202 -17.27 -1.62 -2.24
N LEU A 203 -16.69 -0.48 -2.65
CA LEU A 203 -15.25 -0.23 -2.56
C LEU A 203 -14.80 -0.18 -1.09
N LEU A 204 -15.56 0.51 -0.23
CA LEU A 204 -15.28 0.56 1.21
C LEU A 204 -15.37 -0.81 1.89
N VAL A 205 -16.37 -1.61 1.54
CA VAL A 205 -16.53 -2.98 2.07
C VAL A 205 -15.38 -3.87 1.61
N SER A 206 -15.05 -3.82 0.32
CA SER A 206 -13.89 -4.52 -0.26
C SER A 206 -12.61 -4.18 0.52
N ARG A 207 -12.35 -2.89 0.73
CA ARG A 207 -11.21 -2.40 1.50
C ARG A 207 -11.24 -2.89 2.95
N LEU A 208 -12.39 -2.80 3.64
CA LEU A 208 -12.55 -3.28 5.02
C LEU A 208 -12.18 -4.77 5.15
N LEU A 209 -12.50 -5.59 4.16
CA LEU A 209 -12.23 -7.02 4.16
C LEU A 209 -10.79 -7.34 3.73
N MET A 210 -10.28 -6.65 2.71
CA MET A 210 -8.91 -6.85 2.18
C MET A 210 -7.83 -6.45 3.18
N TYR A 211 -8.05 -5.39 3.96
CA TYR A 211 -7.06 -4.87 4.90
C TYR A 211 -6.62 -5.89 5.97
N PRO A 212 -7.50 -6.42 6.84
CA PRO A 212 -7.10 -7.41 7.84
C PRO A 212 -6.74 -8.76 7.22
N THR A 213 -7.35 -9.11 6.09
CA THR A 213 -7.14 -10.40 5.44
C THR A 213 -5.80 -10.47 4.75
N VAL A 214 -5.49 -9.52 3.86
CA VAL A 214 -4.30 -9.54 2.99
C VAL A 214 -3.22 -8.59 3.51
N TYR A 215 -3.50 -7.28 3.56
CA TYR A 215 -2.47 -6.26 3.81
C TYR A 215 -1.88 -6.33 5.22
N PHE A 216 -2.73 -6.63 6.21
CA PHE A 216 -2.38 -6.81 7.62
C PHE A 216 -2.36 -8.27 8.06
N HIS A 217 -2.27 -9.22 7.12
CA HIS A 217 -2.08 -10.62 7.49
C HIS A 217 -0.82 -10.76 8.35
N HIS A 218 -0.97 -11.24 9.59
CA HIS A 218 0.11 -11.30 10.57
C HIS A 218 1.40 -11.93 10.04
N ALA A 219 1.33 -13.00 9.25
CA ALA A 219 2.52 -13.64 8.68
C ALA A 219 3.19 -12.81 7.58
N SER A 220 2.43 -12.03 6.80
CA SER A 220 3.00 -11.07 5.83
C SER A 220 3.68 -9.94 6.60
N ARG A 221 2.98 -9.35 7.57
CA ARG A 221 3.51 -8.29 8.46
C ARG A 221 4.80 -8.67 9.17
N ILE A 222 4.89 -9.88 9.72
CA ILE A 222 6.13 -10.39 10.33
C ILE A 222 7.28 -10.38 9.32
N ALA A 223 7.05 -10.90 8.10
CA ALA A 223 8.09 -10.93 7.06
C ALA A 223 8.52 -9.52 6.66
N GLN A 224 7.57 -8.59 6.53
CA GLN A 224 7.83 -7.18 6.24
C GLN A 224 8.68 -6.53 7.35
N LYS A 225 8.36 -6.78 8.62
CA LYS A 225 9.14 -6.26 9.76
C LYS A 225 10.54 -6.86 9.86
N MET A 226 10.69 -8.13 9.48
CA MET A 226 12.00 -8.76 9.37
C MET A 226 12.84 -8.05 8.30
N LEU A 227 12.29 -7.89 7.08
CA LEU A 227 12.96 -7.20 5.97
C LEU A 227 13.36 -5.77 6.35
N ASP A 228 12.42 -5.02 6.94
CA ASP A 228 12.61 -3.67 7.46
C ASP A 228 13.79 -3.57 8.45
N GLY A 229 13.87 -4.50 9.41
CA GLY A 229 15.01 -4.59 10.31
C GLY A 229 16.34 -4.85 9.59
N GLY A 230 16.34 -5.75 8.60
CA GLY A 230 17.53 -6.07 7.82
C GLY A 230 18.03 -4.88 6.98
N VAL A 231 17.13 -4.18 6.30
CA VAL A 231 17.46 -2.98 5.51
C VAL A 231 17.97 -1.86 6.40
N ARG A 232 17.37 -1.66 7.57
CA ARG A 232 17.83 -0.67 8.55
C ARG A 232 19.28 -0.89 8.97
N VAL A 233 19.63 -2.14 9.31
CA VAL A 233 21.02 -2.50 9.66
C VAL A 233 21.97 -2.24 8.50
N MET A 234 21.59 -2.56 7.26
CA MET A 234 22.43 -2.23 6.09
C MET A 234 22.73 -0.73 5.98
N VAL A 235 21.72 0.12 6.20
CA VAL A 235 21.89 1.59 6.16
C VAL A 235 22.76 2.06 7.32
N GLU A 236 22.55 1.54 8.53
CA GLU A 236 23.36 1.85 9.71
C GLU A 236 24.83 1.41 9.55
N GLU A 237 25.09 0.35 8.78
CA GLU A 237 26.42 -0.14 8.41
C GLU A 237 27.01 0.56 7.17
N GLY A 238 26.30 1.55 6.59
CA GLY A 238 26.84 2.46 5.57
C GLY A 238 26.31 2.28 4.14
N ALA A 239 25.31 1.43 3.90
CA ALA A 239 24.65 1.36 2.60
C ALA A 239 23.87 2.64 2.29
N ASP A 240 23.95 3.16 1.06
CA ASP A 240 23.21 4.36 0.66
C ASP A 240 21.71 4.06 0.49
N PRO A 241 20.81 4.71 1.27
CA PRO A 241 19.37 4.57 1.12
C PRO A 241 18.85 4.90 -0.30
N ARG A 242 19.51 5.80 -1.03
CA ARG A 242 19.12 6.15 -2.41
C ARG A 242 19.41 5.02 -3.38
N GLU A 243 20.54 4.34 -3.22
CA GLU A 243 20.88 3.16 -4.01
C GLU A 243 19.87 2.04 -3.75
N ILE A 244 19.52 1.78 -2.48
CA ILE A 244 18.51 0.78 -2.11
C ILE A 244 17.15 1.10 -2.74
N ARG A 245 16.71 2.38 -2.73
CA ARG A 245 15.46 2.80 -3.37
C ARG A 245 15.48 2.56 -4.89
N GLY A 246 16.65 2.63 -5.51
CA GLY A 246 16.84 2.37 -6.94
C GLY A 246 16.72 0.89 -7.33
N MET A 247 16.82 -0.03 -6.37
CA MET A 247 16.83 -1.48 -6.62
C MET A 247 15.46 -2.06 -7.00
N ASP A 248 15.47 -3.28 -7.53
CA ASP A 248 14.33 -4.20 -7.62
C ASP A 248 14.38 -5.30 -6.53
N ASP A 249 13.34 -6.15 -6.42
CA ASP A 249 13.30 -7.18 -5.37
C ASP A 249 14.52 -8.12 -5.44
N PRO A 250 14.89 -8.70 -6.61
CA PRO A 250 16.09 -9.53 -6.74
C PRO A 250 17.38 -8.85 -6.29
N GLN A 251 17.61 -7.59 -6.69
CA GLN A 251 18.80 -6.82 -6.35
C GLN A 251 18.93 -6.61 -4.85
N LEU A 252 17.85 -6.21 -4.16
CA LEU A 252 17.89 -6.04 -2.71
C LEU A 252 18.15 -7.38 -2.00
N MET A 253 17.53 -8.47 -2.46
CA MET A 253 17.78 -9.80 -1.87
C MET A 253 19.24 -10.22 -2.00
N ALA A 254 19.85 -9.95 -3.16
CA ALA A 254 21.27 -10.22 -3.40
C ALA A 254 22.15 -9.33 -2.51
N ALA A 255 21.84 -8.03 -2.42
CA ALA A 255 22.57 -7.08 -1.58
C ALA A 255 22.52 -7.47 -0.10
N MET A 256 21.35 -7.81 0.44
CA MET A 256 21.21 -8.31 1.82
C MET A 256 21.99 -9.60 2.05
N THR A 257 22.00 -10.51 1.08
CA THR A 257 22.77 -11.76 1.17
C THR A 257 24.28 -11.46 1.24
N SER A 258 24.77 -10.55 0.38
CA SER A 258 26.18 -10.15 0.31
C SER A 258 26.64 -9.35 1.53
N ALA A 259 25.77 -8.55 2.13
CA ALA A 259 26.07 -7.82 3.37
C ALA A 259 26.38 -8.78 4.54
N GLY A 260 25.85 -10.01 4.51
CA GLY A 260 26.06 -10.98 5.57
C GLY A 260 25.41 -10.53 6.89
N GLY A 261 25.95 -10.97 8.03
CA GLY A 261 25.46 -10.57 9.35
C GLY A 261 23.95 -10.74 9.54
N TYR A 262 23.34 -9.78 10.22
CA TYR A 262 21.89 -9.76 10.44
C TYR A 262 21.08 -9.62 9.14
N PRO A 263 21.41 -8.71 8.19
CA PRO A 263 20.69 -8.62 6.91
C PRO A 263 20.65 -9.94 6.14
N GLY A 264 21.79 -10.63 6.02
CA GLY A 264 21.94 -11.90 5.32
C GLY A 264 21.15 -13.03 6.00
N GLU A 265 21.18 -13.10 7.33
CA GLU A 265 20.36 -14.05 8.09
C GLU A 265 18.86 -13.82 7.84
N ILE A 266 18.43 -12.57 7.93
CA ILE A 266 17.02 -12.18 7.78
C ILE A 266 16.49 -12.56 6.40
N ILE A 267 17.21 -12.22 5.33
CA ILE A 267 16.73 -12.56 3.99
C ILE A 267 16.76 -14.09 3.77
N GLY A 268 17.75 -14.79 4.31
CA GLY A 268 17.78 -16.26 4.29
C GLY A 268 16.59 -16.89 5.00
N ARG A 269 16.17 -16.34 6.14
CA ARG A 269 14.96 -16.75 6.87
C ARG A 269 13.69 -16.48 6.07
N ILE A 270 13.57 -15.32 5.44
CA ILE A 270 12.40 -14.96 4.61
C ILE A 270 12.28 -15.92 3.43
N ARG A 271 13.38 -16.13 2.67
CA ARG A 271 13.43 -17.06 1.52
C ARG A 271 13.11 -18.50 1.90
N SER A 272 13.48 -18.93 3.10
CA SER A 272 13.17 -20.28 3.62
C SER A 272 11.87 -20.34 4.41
N ARG A 273 11.05 -19.28 4.39
CA ARG A 273 9.78 -19.15 5.13
C ARG A 273 9.92 -19.33 6.65
N ARG A 274 11.12 -19.19 7.21
CA ARG A 274 11.43 -19.29 8.65
C ARG A 274 11.20 -17.96 9.37
N LEU A 275 9.95 -17.53 9.42
CA LEU A 275 9.59 -16.26 10.06
C LEU A 275 9.69 -16.29 11.59
N PHE A 276 9.85 -15.09 12.16
CA PHE A 276 9.72 -14.85 13.58
C PHE A 276 8.33 -15.28 14.09
N LYS A 277 8.23 -15.53 15.39
CA LYS A 277 7.03 -15.99 16.09
C LYS A 277 6.39 -14.86 16.85
N ARG A 278 5.06 -14.92 16.97
CA ARG A 278 4.26 -13.99 17.77
C ARG A 278 4.52 -14.20 19.25
N ALA A 279 5.12 -13.21 19.90
CA ALA A 279 5.21 -13.12 21.36
C ALA A 279 3.92 -12.51 21.91
N VAL A 280 3.49 -11.39 21.32
CA VAL A 280 2.23 -10.67 21.62
C VAL A 280 1.51 -10.38 20.30
N TYR A 281 0.19 -10.51 20.28
CA TYR A 281 -0.67 -10.12 19.17
C TYR A 281 -2.06 -9.79 19.69
N VAL A 282 -2.36 -8.51 19.89
CA VAL A 282 -3.56 -8.07 20.63
C VAL A 282 -4.28 -6.93 19.94
N GLY A 283 -5.59 -6.84 20.17
CA GLY A 283 -6.42 -5.74 19.71
C GLY A 283 -6.26 -4.47 20.56
N ARG A 284 -6.83 -3.37 20.05
CA ARG A 284 -6.84 -2.06 20.71
C ARG A 284 -7.48 -2.11 22.10
N ASP A 285 -8.53 -2.91 22.25
CA ASP A 285 -9.29 -3.15 23.49
C ASP A 285 -8.42 -3.65 24.66
N ARG A 286 -7.21 -4.13 24.38
CA ARG A 286 -6.28 -4.69 25.37
C ARG A 286 -5.20 -3.73 25.85
N LEU A 287 -5.18 -2.50 25.33
CA LEU A 287 -4.13 -1.53 25.56
C LEU A 287 -4.73 -0.28 26.22
N GLU A 288 -4.05 0.26 27.24
CA GLU A 288 -4.55 1.44 27.98
C GLU A 288 -4.56 2.73 27.14
N SER A 289 -3.58 2.92 26.25
CA SER A 289 -3.45 4.12 25.39
C SER A 289 -2.64 3.85 24.12
N PRO A 290 -3.16 3.03 23.18
CA PRO A 290 -2.46 2.68 21.95
C PRO A 290 -2.09 3.91 21.09
N GLU A 291 -2.89 4.98 21.13
CA GLU A 291 -2.63 6.24 20.44
C GLU A 291 -1.44 7.04 20.99
N LYS A 292 -0.96 6.72 22.21
CA LYS A 292 0.19 7.39 22.84
C LYS A 292 1.47 6.54 22.83
N MET A 293 1.46 5.42 22.11
CA MET A 293 2.63 4.55 22.04
C MET A 293 3.80 5.26 21.37
N GLY A 294 4.99 5.06 21.93
CA GLY A 294 6.24 5.57 21.36
C GLY A 294 6.61 4.91 20.03
N LYS A 295 7.76 5.33 19.47
CA LYS A 295 8.30 4.73 18.25
C LYS A 295 8.58 3.24 18.45
N GLU A 296 8.25 2.43 17.45
CA GLU A 296 8.39 0.96 17.48
C GLU A 296 9.79 0.50 17.90
N GLY A 297 10.84 1.17 17.40
CA GLY A 297 12.24 0.83 17.73
C GLY A 297 12.56 0.98 19.22
N ARG A 298 12.11 2.07 19.85
CA ARG A 298 12.30 2.30 21.29
C ARG A 298 11.55 1.25 22.13
N ILE A 299 10.32 0.91 21.72
CA ILE A 299 9.54 -0.13 22.40
C ILE A 299 10.27 -1.49 22.26
N ALA A 300 10.83 -1.79 21.08
CA ALA A 300 11.58 -3.02 20.86
C ALA A 300 12.83 -3.11 21.75
N GLU A 301 13.59 -2.02 21.87
CA GLU A 301 14.77 -1.92 22.74
C GLU A 301 14.41 -2.15 24.22
N GLU A 302 13.39 -1.46 24.73
CA GLU A 302 12.94 -1.61 26.13
C GLU A 302 12.43 -3.04 26.41
N ILE A 303 11.73 -3.67 25.46
CA ILE A 303 11.31 -5.08 25.58
C ILE A 303 12.52 -6.01 25.59
N ALA A 304 13.51 -5.76 24.73
CA ALA A 304 14.70 -6.59 24.62
C ALA A 304 15.56 -6.53 25.88
N GLU A 305 15.74 -5.33 26.45
CA GLU A 305 16.43 -5.09 27.71
C GLU A 305 15.76 -5.86 28.86
N LEU A 306 14.45 -5.70 29.03
CA LEU A 306 13.68 -6.41 30.05
C LEU A 306 13.70 -7.95 29.88
N ALA A 307 13.78 -8.43 28.63
CA ALA A 307 13.83 -9.86 28.33
C ALA A 307 15.24 -10.46 28.39
N GLY A 308 16.29 -9.64 28.45
CA GLY A 308 17.69 -10.07 28.37
C GLY A 308 18.00 -10.76 27.04
N VAL A 309 17.60 -10.14 25.93
CA VAL A 309 17.83 -10.62 24.56
C VAL A 309 18.40 -9.53 23.68
N ASP A 310 18.98 -9.92 22.55
CA ASP A 310 19.47 -8.97 21.54
C ASP A 310 18.28 -8.20 20.92
N PRO A 311 18.31 -6.85 20.91
CA PRO A 311 17.24 -6.01 20.38
C PRO A 311 16.96 -6.22 18.89
N LEU A 312 17.96 -6.65 18.09
CA LEU A 312 17.75 -6.95 16.67
C LEU A 312 16.70 -8.06 16.47
N TYR A 313 16.53 -8.93 17.45
CA TYR A 313 15.58 -10.05 17.38
C TYR A 313 14.23 -9.76 18.03
N VAL A 314 13.95 -8.50 18.38
CA VAL A 314 12.64 -8.07 18.87
C VAL A 314 12.06 -7.07 17.88
N LEU A 315 10.94 -7.43 17.26
CA LEU A 315 10.24 -6.58 16.29
C LEU A 315 8.91 -6.14 16.86
N VAL A 316 8.60 -4.86 16.75
CA VAL A 316 7.30 -4.29 17.12
C VAL A 316 6.58 -3.84 15.85
N ASP A 317 5.31 -4.22 15.74
CA ASP A 317 4.41 -3.80 14.67
C ASP A 317 3.23 -3.04 15.26
N ASN A 318 3.27 -1.73 15.11
CA ASN A 318 2.22 -0.79 15.44
C ASN A 318 1.83 -0.05 14.16
N PRO A 319 0.81 -0.51 13.42
CA PRO A 319 0.47 0.04 12.12
C PRO A 319 -0.18 1.44 12.16
N GLY A 320 -0.25 2.08 13.34
CA GLY A 320 -1.01 3.32 13.55
C GLY A 320 -2.51 3.07 13.57
N LEU A 321 -3.28 4.02 14.09
CA LEU A 321 -4.74 3.93 14.01
C LEU A 321 -5.18 4.22 12.58
N PRO A 322 -5.99 3.34 11.97
CA PRO A 322 -6.39 3.55 10.60
C PRO A 322 -7.35 4.72 10.47
N ARG A 323 -7.31 5.36 9.29
CA ARG A 323 -8.22 6.43 8.89
C ARG A 323 -8.93 6.00 7.61
N ILE A 324 -10.25 6.16 7.55
CA ILE A 324 -11.03 5.94 6.33
C ILE A 324 -11.31 7.33 5.74
N ALA A 325 -10.38 7.82 4.92
CA ALA A 325 -10.54 9.11 4.27
C ALA A 325 -11.71 9.09 3.28
N GLU A 326 -12.00 7.91 2.74
CA GLU A 326 -13.05 7.64 1.76
C GLU A 326 -14.47 7.91 2.28
N GLY A 327 -14.67 8.03 3.59
CA GLY A 327 -15.92 8.52 4.15
C GLY A 327 -16.21 9.99 3.84
N ASN A 328 -15.21 10.76 3.39
CA ASN A 328 -15.34 12.17 3.05
C ASN A 328 -15.62 12.43 1.56
N VAL A 329 -15.72 11.37 0.74
CA VAL A 329 -16.00 11.50 -0.70
C VAL A 329 -17.26 12.34 -0.90
N PRO A 330 -17.21 13.42 -1.70
CA PRO A 330 -18.37 14.26 -1.95
C PRO A 330 -19.44 13.52 -2.75
N ILE A 331 -20.65 13.46 -2.20
CA ILE A 331 -21.85 12.91 -2.83
C ILE A 331 -22.80 14.04 -3.18
N VAL A 332 -23.25 14.09 -4.43
CA VAL A 332 -24.29 15.02 -4.87
C VAL A 332 -25.64 14.33 -4.78
N GLY A 333 -26.53 14.84 -3.94
CA GLY A 333 -27.92 14.38 -3.83
C GLY A 333 -28.80 14.86 -4.99
N GLU A 334 -29.97 14.25 -5.15
CA GLU A 334 -31.02 14.68 -6.09
C GLU A 334 -31.48 16.13 -5.83
N ASP A 335 -31.35 16.60 -4.58
CA ASP A 335 -31.62 17.98 -4.18
C ASP A 335 -30.54 18.99 -4.63
N GLY A 336 -29.47 18.50 -5.26
CA GLY A 336 -28.32 19.30 -5.71
C GLY A 336 -27.34 19.66 -4.59
N GLU A 337 -27.61 19.26 -3.35
CA GLU A 337 -26.69 19.51 -2.24
C GLU A 337 -25.57 18.47 -2.22
N THR A 338 -24.35 18.93 -1.89
CA THR A 338 -23.18 18.05 -1.75
C THR A 338 -22.96 17.71 -0.29
N ARG A 339 -22.85 16.41 0.02
CA ARG A 339 -22.64 15.86 1.36
C ARG A 339 -21.54 14.81 1.33
N PRO A 340 -20.72 14.64 2.38
CA PRO A 340 -19.75 13.55 2.41
C PRO A 340 -20.48 12.20 2.47
N LEU A 341 -19.88 11.14 1.90
CA LEU A 341 -20.45 9.79 1.86
C LEU A 341 -20.91 9.30 3.25
N ARG A 342 -20.14 9.61 4.30
CA ARG A 342 -20.52 9.28 5.69
C ARG A 342 -21.80 9.95 6.19
N GLY A 343 -22.19 11.07 5.59
CA GLY A 343 -23.41 11.80 5.92
C GLY A 343 -24.66 11.21 5.27
N VAL A 344 -24.48 10.39 4.23
CA VAL A 344 -25.58 9.78 3.45
C VAL A 344 -25.62 8.25 3.56
N SER A 345 -24.54 7.62 4.05
CA SER A 345 -24.45 6.17 4.26
C SER A 345 -24.13 5.81 5.72
N PRO A 346 -25.07 5.20 6.47
CA PRO A 346 -24.81 4.66 7.80
C PRO A 346 -23.74 3.57 7.83
N LEU A 347 -23.52 2.87 6.70
CA LEU A 347 -22.53 1.80 6.60
C LEU A 347 -21.11 2.31 6.83
N VAL A 348 -20.79 3.52 6.39
CA VAL A 348 -19.44 4.10 6.55
C VAL A 348 -19.01 4.12 8.01
N THR A 349 -19.88 4.62 8.90
CA THR A 349 -19.61 4.70 10.34
C THR A 349 -19.41 3.32 10.98
N ILE A 350 -20.18 2.32 10.52
CA ILE A 350 -20.04 0.93 10.97
C ILE A 350 -18.69 0.37 10.49
N MET A 351 -18.32 0.62 9.23
CA MET A 351 -17.05 0.17 8.66
C MET A 351 -15.84 0.81 9.36
N GLU A 352 -15.90 2.11 9.70
CA GLU A 352 -14.87 2.79 10.51
C GLU A 352 -14.65 2.07 11.85
N SER A 353 -15.75 1.73 12.52
CA SER A 353 -15.72 1.01 13.80
C SER A 353 -15.16 -0.41 13.63
N ALA A 354 -15.57 -1.12 12.59
CA ALA A 354 -15.10 -2.48 12.29
C ALA A 354 -13.60 -2.49 11.96
N HIS A 355 -13.12 -1.49 11.23
CA HIS A 355 -11.73 -1.36 10.86
C HIS A 355 -10.83 -1.08 12.08
N LEU A 356 -11.30 -0.24 13.01
CA LEU A 356 -10.66 -0.05 14.32
C LEU A 356 -10.65 -1.33 15.16
N ALA A 357 -11.72 -2.12 15.13
CA ALA A 357 -11.81 -3.39 15.85
C ALA A 357 -10.88 -4.47 15.25
N ALA A 358 -10.55 -4.39 13.96
CA ALA A 358 -9.62 -5.28 13.28
C ALA A 358 -8.14 -4.93 13.54
N TRP A 359 -7.84 -3.73 14.04
CA TRP A 359 -6.48 -3.29 14.35
C TRP A 359 -5.77 -4.21 15.35
N ARG A 360 -4.48 -4.49 15.11
CA ARG A 360 -3.68 -5.36 15.98
C ARG A 360 -2.29 -4.77 16.20
N LEU A 361 -1.81 -4.85 17.44
CA LEU A 361 -0.42 -4.64 17.82
C LEU A 361 0.31 -6.00 17.84
N GLY A 362 1.47 -6.07 17.20
CA GLY A 362 2.32 -7.26 17.19
C GLY A 362 3.67 -7.04 17.88
N VAL A 363 4.11 -8.03 18.66
CA VAL A 363 5.52 -8.18 19.07
C VAL A 363 6.00 -9.54 18.60
N TYR A 364 7.10 -9.55 17.84
CA TYR A 364 7.62 -10.72 17.15
C TYR A 364 9.08 -10.95 17.53
N THR A 365 9.47 -12.22 17.65
CA THR A 365 10.85 -12.61 17.96
C THR A 365 11.14 -14.03 17.49
N ILE A 366 12.39 -14.48 17.56
CA ILE A 366 12.74 -15.88 17.27
C ILE A 366 12.14 -16.84 18.31
N LYS A 367 12.03 -18.12 17.94
CA LYS A 367 11.31 -19.13 18.74
C LYS A 367 11.90 -19.26 20.15
N GLU A 368 13.21 -19.14 20.25
CA GLU A 368 14.04 -19.28 21.46
C GLU A 368 13.77 -18.17 22.48
N TYR A 369 13.41 -16.97 22.01
CA TYR A 369 13.21 -15.79 22.86
C TYR A 369 11.73 -15.55 23.19
N ARG A 370 10.82 -16.28 22.54
CA ARG A 370 9.37 -16.02 22.54
C ARG A 370 8.77 -15.80 23.92
N ASP A 371 9.04 -16.69 24.88
CA ASP A 371 8.40 -16.61 26.19
C ASP A 371 8.99 -15.51 27.09
N ARG A 372 10.30 -15.21 26.96
CA ARG A 372 10.94 -14.09 27.66
C ARG A 372 10.41 -12.75 27.13
N VAL A 373 10.44 -12.59 25.80
CA VAL A 373 9.91 -11.40 25.10
C VAL A 373 8.43 -11.21 25.38
N ARG A 374 7.62 -12.27 25.41
CA ARG A 374 6.20 -12.16 25.78
C ARG A 374 6.02 -11.57 27.17
N LYS A 375 6.73 -12.09 28.18
CA LYS A 375 6.61 -11.61 29.56
C LYS A 375 6.99 -10.13 29.68
N ALA A 376 8.12 -9.75 29.08
CA ALA A 376 8.58 -8.36 29.02
C ALA A 376 7.57 -7.45 28.32
N ALA A 377 7.10 -7.84 27.13
CA ALA A 377 6.14 -7.07 26.34
C ALA A 377 4.79 -6.89 27.04
N VAL A 378 4.24 -7.96 27.65
CA VAL A 378 2.98 -7.87 28.42
C VAL A 378 3.11 -6.91 29.60
N SER A 379 4.25 -6.93 30.29
CA SER A 379 4.53 -6.02 31.41
C SER A 379 4.67 -4.58 30.94
N LEU A 380 5.51 -4.32 29.94
CA LEU A 380 5.80 -2.97 29.44
C LEU A 380 4.56 -2.32 28.82
N LEU A 381 3.84 -3.06 27.96
CA LEU A 381 2.69 -2.56 27.23
C LEU A 381 1.38 -2.63 28.06
N LYS A 382 1.46 -3.11 29.30
CA LYS A 382 0.32 -3.30 30.22
C LYS A 382 -0.87 -3.99 29.55
N VAL A 383 -0.60 -5.07 28.83
CA VAL A 383 -1.63 -5.78 28.08
C VAL A 383 -2.66 -6.38 29.05
N GLY A 384 -3.93 -5.98 28.92
CA GLY A 384 -5.01 -6.45 29.78
C GLY A 384 -5.21 -7.98 29.72
N ARG A 385 -5.60 -8.60 30.85
CA ARG A 385 -5.89 -10.05 30.93
C ARG A 385 -6.98 -10.45 29.92
N ASN A 386 -6.90 -11.68 29.40
CA ASN A 386 -7.90 -12.30 28.51
C ASN A 386 -9.35 -12.00 28.98
N PRO A 387 -10.20 -11.42 28.09
CA PRO A 387 -11.35 -12.15 27.58
C PRO A 387 -11.37 -13.60 28.01
N VAL A 388 -12.12 -14.02 29.02
CA VAL A 388 -12.45 -15.45 29.11
C VAL A 388 -12.98 -15.83 27.74
N GLN A 389 -12.21 -16.63 27.02
CA GLN A 389 -12.58 -17.06 25.69
C GLN A 389 -13.58 -18.17 25.97
N HIS A 390 -14.87 -17.84 25.97
CA HIS A 390 -15.91 -18.85 26.00
C HIS A 390 -15.66 -19.75 24.80
N THR A 391 -15.23 -20.97 25.09
CA THR A 391 -15.18 -22.04 24.11
C THR A 391 -16.61 -22.44 23.79
N PHE A 392 -16.83 -23.10 22.66
CA PHE A 392 -18.15 -23.64 22.32
C PHE A 392 -18.68 -24.65 23.35
N GLU A 393 -17.83 -25.09 24.29
CA GLU A 393 -18.16 -25.96 25.42
C GLU A 393 -18.72 -25.18 26.62
N ASP A 394 -18.59 -23.84 26.62
CA ASP A 394 -19.09 -22.94 27.66
C ASP A 394 -20.51 -22.38 27.35
N LEU A 395 -21.11 -22.78 26.22
CA LEU A 395 -22.49 -22.51 25.79
C LEU A 395 -23.31 -23.80 25.85
#